data_AF-A0A516GSL3-F1
#
_entry.id   AF-A0A516GSL3-F1
#
_cell.length_a   1.000
_cell.length_b   1.000
_cell.length_c   1.000
_cell.angle_alpha   90.00
_cell.angle_beta   90.00
_cell.angle_gamma   90.00
#
_symmetry.space_group_name_H-M   'P 1'
#
loop_
_entity.id
_entity.type
_entity.pdbx_description
1 polymer ?
#
loop_
_entity_poly.entity_id
_entity_poly.type
_entity_poly.pdbx_seq_one_letter_code
_entity_poly.pdbx_strand_id
1 'polypeptide(L)'
;MEVYSDIKTYFLNAFDDITDYDNQFYIMPFGKDWIAHPDPDTKYYEPHKRDFFEIGIIAQHNKNMEIGEQVFDSMQNGLAIVSPFQTIKYGERASKLEDKDEGYVIYFKSTLLDRFNQPYEVQNEFPFFKMHTLPLYYLTELDFKELTVLAETLYQEAKANKVHSLDIIKALLLILLYKVKRITSNNEGIVTVNRYATIMSKFENAIQSSQNNFRSVNEYASQLNISPIYLTECVKKTTGKSAQKIIIDYKVLHAKTLLNKQNLTNAEIAEVLGFNEVANFNQFFKRNVGITATQFRKQTNI
;
A
#
# COMPACT_ATOMS: atom_id res chain seq x y z
N MET A 1 7.74 -14.86 -11.00
CA MET A 1 6.64 -14.59 -10.06
C MET A 1 5.74 -13.59 -10.74
N GLU A 2 4.48 -13.97 -10.97
CA GLU A 2 3.50 -13.15 -11.66
C GLU A 2 3.14 -11.92 -10.82
N VAL A 3 2.87 -10.79 -11.50
CA VAL A 3 2.46 -9.54 -10.86
C VAL A 3 1.15 -9.10 -11.50
N TYR A 4 0.09 -9.07 -10.71
CA TYR A 4 -1.23 -8.64 -11.15
C TYR A 4 -1.42 -7.15 -10.89
N SER A 5 -1.88 -6.41 -11.89
CA SER A 5 -2.06 -4.95 -11.83
C SER A 5 -3.48 -4.47 -12.10
N ASP A 6 -4.35 -5.39 -12.50
CA ASP A 6 -5.75 -5.13 -12.79
C ASP A 6 -6.59 -5.74 -11.67
N ILE A 7 -7.15 -4.88 -10.83
CA ILE A 7 -7.96 -5.24 -9.67
C ILE A 7 -9.19 -6.04 -10.10
N LYS A 8 -9.81 -5.65 -11.23
CA LYS A 8 -11.05 -6.27 -11.72
C LYS A 8 -10.82 -7.70 -12.21
N THR A 9 -9.70 -7.94 -12.89
CA THR A 9 -9.36 -9.30 -13.37
C THR A 9 -8.62 -10.14 -12.32
N TYR A 10 -8.07 -9.51 -11.28
CA TYR A 10 -7.39 -10.19 -10.20
C TYR A 10 -8.32 -11.05 -9.33
N PHE A 11 -9.59 -10.71 -9.19
CA PHE A 11 -10.59 -11.66 -8.67
C PHE A 11 -11.57 -11.99 -9.78
N LEU A 12 -11.12 -12.81 -10.75
CA LEU A 12 -11.96 -13.39 -11.80
C LEU A 12 -13.03 -14.29 -11.16
N ASN A 13 -14.11 -13.61 -10.83
CA ASN A 13 -15.47 -14.04 -10.58
C ASN A 13 -16.26 -12.72 -10.53
N ALA A 14 -16.23 -11.99 -11.66
CA ALA A 14 -16.92 -10.72 -11.87
C ALA A 14 -18.43 -10.96 -11.81
N PHE A 15 -18.98 -11.01 -10.60
CA PHE A 15 -20.38 -11.38 -10.35
C PHE A 15 -21.23 -10.24 -9.82
N ASP A 16 -20.67 -9.04 -9.69
CA ASP A 16 -21.41 -7.89 -9.16
C ASP A 16 -21.16 -6.65 -10.03
N ASP A 17 -22.20 -5.84 -10.25
CA ASP A 17 -22.20 -4.57 -11.01
C ASP A 17 -21.36 -3.45 -10.35
N ILE A 18 -20.41 -3.82 -9.49
CA ILE A 18 -19.58 -2.88 -8.74
C ILE A 18 -18.60 -2.21 -9.70
N THR A 19 -18.61 -0.88 -9.63
CA THR A 19 -17.70 -0.07 -10.41
C THR A 19 -16.29 -0.16 -9.83
N ASP A 20 -15.30 -0.43 -10.68
CA ASP A 20 -13.89 -0.55 -10.32
C ASP A 20 -13.13 0.80 -10.36
N TYR A 21 -13.87 1.88 -10.62
CA TYR A 21 -13.41 3.27 -10.64
C TYR A 21 -12.10 3.45 -11.40
N ASP A 22 -12.07 2.99 -12.66
CA ASP A 22 -10.89 2.99 -13.53
C ASP A 22 -9.71 2.19 -12.94
N ASN A 23 -9.99 1.00 -12.40
CA ASN A 23 -8.99 0.10 -11.80
C ASN A 23 -8.25 0.74 -10.61
N GLN A 24 -8.93 1.58 -9.82
CA GLN A 24 -8.36 2.24 -8.65
C GLN A 24 -8.92 1.74 -7.33
N PHE A 25 -10.12 1.16 -7.33
CA PHE A 25 -10.82 0.71 -6.14
C PHE A 25 -11.71 -0.48 -6.45
N TYR A 26 -11.79 -1.44 -5.53
CA TYR A 26 -12.81 -2.48 -5.57
C TYR A 26 -13.09 -2.96 -4.15
N ILE A 27 -14.33 -3.33 -3.87
CA ILE A 27 -14.73 -3.91 -2.59
C ILE A 27 -15.71 -5.05 -2.83
N MET A 28 -15.57 -6.13 -2.07
CA MET A 28 -16.49 -7.27 -2.11
C MET A 28 -16.69 -7.88 -0.73
N PRO A 29 -17.89 -8.39 -0.41
CA PRO A 29 -18.14 -9.13 0.83
C PRO A 29 -17.56 -10.56 0.78
N PHE A 30 -17.18 -11.10 1.93
CA PHE A 30 -17.04 -12.55 2.15
C PHE A 30 -18.42 -13.14 2.49
N GLY A 31 -18.80 -14.27 1.88
CA GLY A 31 -20.08 -14.93 2.19
C GLY A 31 -20.60 -15.88 1.11
N LYS A 32 -21.93 -16.07 1.07
CA LYS A 32 -22.66 -17.07 0.26
C LYS A 32 -22.27 -17.11 -1.23
N ASP A 33 -21.84 -15.99 -1.80
CA ASP A 33 -21.43 -15.92 -3.20
C ASP A 33 -20.05 -16.55 -3.45
N TRP A 34 -19.21 -16.70 -2.43
CA TRP A 34 -17.97 -17.49 -2.54
C TRP A 34 -18.25 -18.99 -2.60
N ILE A 35 -19.30 -19.47 -1.91
CA ILE A 35 -19.67 -20.89 -1.84
C ILE A 35 -20.19 -21.40 -3.19
N ALA A 36 -20.80 -20.53 -4.00
CA ALA A 36 -21.35 -20.87 -5.31
C ALA A 36 -20.27 -21.05 -6.41
N HIS A 37 -19.01 -20.72 -6.12
CA HIS A 37 -17.95 -20.69 -7.13
C HIS A 37 -16.72 -21.49 -6.70
N PRO A 38 -15.97 -22.06 -7.66
CA PRO A 38 -14.78 -22.84 -7.34
C PRO A 38 -13.82 -21.97 -6.52
N ASP A 39 -12.96 -22.63 -5.74
CA ASP A 39 -11.84 -22.02 -5.02
C ASP A 39 -11.13 -20.91 -5.83
N PRO A 40 -10.40 -19.96 -5.20
CA PRO A 40 -9.71 -18.91 -5.94
C PRO A 40 -8.96 -19.59 -7.08
N ASP A 41 -9.17 -19.08 -8.30
CA ASP A 41 -8.67 -19.67 -9.54
C ASP A 41 -7.29 -20.26 -9.27
N THR A 42 -7.09 -21.57 -9.51
CA THR A 42 -5.97 -22.34 -8.91
C THR A 42 -4.60 -21.72 -9.16
N LYS A 43 -4.50 -20.83 -10.15
CA LYS A 43 -3.37 -19.92 -10.38
C LYS A 43 -2.94 -19.09 -9.14
N TYR A 44 -3.82 -18.78 -8.20
CA TYR A 44 -3.50 -18.01 -6.99
C TYR A 44 -2.95 -18.86 -5.82
N TYR A 45 -2.88 -20.18 -6.00
CA TYR A 45 -2.17 -21.10 -5.11
C TYR A 45 -0.66 -21.06 -5.32
N GLU A 46 -0.23 -20.55 -6.47
CA GLU A 46 1.17 -20.24 -6.69
C GLU A 46 1.53 -18.89 -6.05
N PRO A 47 2.73 -18.74 -5.47
CA PRO A 47 3.21 -17.47 -4.98
C PRO A 47 3.19 -16.39 -6.07
N HIS A 48 2.48 -15.30 -5.80
CA HIS A 48 2.32 -14.19 -6.74
C HIS A 48 2.35 -12.83 -6.01
N LYS A 49 2.30 -11.75 -6.78
CA LYS A 49 2.36 -10.36 -6.30
C LYS A 49 1.27 -9.51 -6.96
N ARG A 50 1.00 -8.35 -6.38
CA ARG A 50 0.04 -7.35 -6.90
C ARG A 50 0.62 -5.96 -6.87
N ASP A 51 0.10 -5.01 -7.65
CA ASP A 51 0.54 -3.60 -7.61
C ASP A 51 -0.35 -2.65 -6.79
N PHE A 52 -1.37 -3.20 -6.12
CA PHE A 52 -2.36 -2.50 -5.30
C PHE A 52 -2.38 -3.02 -3.87
N PHE A 53 -3.02 -2.27 -2.97
CA PHE A 53 -3.20 -2.60 -1.56
C PHE A 53 -4.41 -3.51 -1.36
N GLU A 54 -4.38 -4.32 -0.31
CA GLU A 54 -5.50 -5.15 0.15
C GLU A 54 -5.74 -4.95 1.65
N ILE A 55 -7.01 -4.84 2.02
CA ILE A 55 -7.50 -4.94 3.40
C ILE A 55 -8.58 -6.01 3.43
N GLY A 56 -8.35 -7.10 4.16
CA GLY A 56 -9.36 -8.12 4.44
C GLY A 56 -9.87 -7.96 5.88
N ILE A 57 -11.16 -7.70 6.06
CA ILE A 57 -11.84 -7.72 7.36
C ILE A 57 -12.63 -9.02 7.42
N ILE A 58 -12.26 -9.96 8.29
CA ILE A 58 -12.71 -11.35 8.21
C ILE A 58 -13.24 -11.83 9.56
N ALA A 59 -14.53 -12.17 9.63
CA ALA A 59 -15.19 -12.67 10.84
C ALA A 59 -14.71 -14.07 11.20
N GLN A 60 -14.65 -14.94 10.20
CA GLN A 60 -14.13 -16.29 10.30
C GLN A 60 -13.43 -16.62 8.99
N HIS A 61 -12.26 -17.27 9.05
CA HIS A 61 -11.58 -17.78 7.86
C HIS A 61 -11.07 -19.19 8.10
N ASN A 62 -11.44 -20.10 7.22
CA ASN A 62 -11.03 -21.50 7.24
C ASN A 62 -10.08 -21.86 6.07
N LYS A 63 -9.38 -20.86 5.49
CA LYS A 63 -8.34 -21.12 4.49
C LYS A 63 -6.97 -20.76 5.01
N ASN A 64 -6.01 -21.59 4.62
CA ASN A 64 -4.62 -21.27 4.85
C ASN A 64 -4.23 -20.10 3.94
N MET A 65 -3.58 -19.08 4.47
CA MET A 65 -3.07 -17.96 3.68
C MET A 65 -1.60 -17.74 4.03
N GLU A 66 -0.79 -17.51 3.01
CA GLU A 66 0.62 -17.13 3.18
C GLU A 66 0.80 -15.70 2.70
N ILE A 67 1.27 -14.81 3.59
CA ILE A 67 1.63 -13.43 3.24
C ILE A 67 3.10 -13.23 3.58
N GLY A 68 3.93 -13.06 2.56
CA GLY A 68 5.38 -13.03 2.68
C GLY A 68 5.93 -14.39 3.09
N GLU A 69 6.45 -14.47 4.32
CA GLU A 69 7.00 -15.70 4.93
C GLU A 69 6.09 -16.22 6.07
N GLN A 70 4.94 -15.59 6.29
CA GLN A 70 4.01 -15.93 7.37
C GLN A 70 2.87 -16.79 6.83
N VAL A 71 2.56 -17.88 7.55
CA VAL A 71 1.47 -18.81 7.26
C VAL A 71 0.38 -18.63 8.32
N PHE A 72 -0.86 -18.59 7.89
CA PHE A 72 -2.04 -18.42 8.75
C PHE A 72 -3.04 -19.52 8.47
N ASP A 73 -3.40 -20.31 9.48
CA ASP A 73 -4.23 -21.51 9.31
C ASP A 73 -5.72 -21.28 9.63
N SER A 74 -6.04 -20.31 10.48
CA SER A 74 -7.42 -19.91 10.77
C SER A 74 -7.48 -18.52 11.38
N MET A 75 -8.62 -17.85 11.22
CA MET A 75 -8.82 -16.51 11.74
C MET A 75 -10.23 -16.35 12.29
N GLN A 76 -10.35 -15.63 13.40
CA GLN A 76 -11.61 -15.10 13.89
C GLN A 76 -11.43 -13.61 14.17
N ASN A 77 -12.37 -12.79 13.70
CA ASN A 77 -12.34 -11.33 13.81
C ASN A 77 -10.98 -10.72 13.43
N GLY A 78 -10.42 -11.12 12.29
CA GLY A 78 -9.10 -10.65 11.91
C GLY A 78 -9.10 -9.62 10.79
N LEU A 79 -7.98 -8.93 10.72
CA LEU A 79 -7.66 -7.90 9.75
C LEU A 79 -6.40 -8.33 9.00
N ALA A 80 -6.55 -8.72 7.74
CA ALA A 80 -5.45 -9.01 6.84
C ALA A 80 -5.04 -7.75 6.07
N ILE A 81 -3.73 -7.50 5.98
CA ILE A 81 -3.15 -6.37 5.28
C ILE A 81 -2.10 -6.88 4.29
N VAL A 82 -2.29 -6.56 3.01
CA VAL A 82 -1.30 -6.89 1.97
C VAL A 82 -0.92 -5.63 1.21
N SER A 83 0.38 -5.46 1.02
CA SER A 83 0.93 -4.30 0.33
C SER A 83 1.32 -4.62 -1.11
N PRO A 84 1.35 -3.61 -2.01
CA PRO A 84 1.87 -3.77 -3.35
C PRO A 84 3.25 -4.44 -3.35
N PHE A 85 3.40 -5.47 -4.17
CA PHE A 85 4.59 -6.29 -4.39
C PHE A 85 4.99 -7.21 -3.23
N GLN A 86 4.16 -7.31 -2.19
CA GLN A 86 4.27 -8.36 -1.18
C GLN A 86 3.87 -9.69 -1.81
N THR A 87 4.66 -10.73 -1.56
CA THR A 87 4.34 -12.08 -2.04
C THR A 87 3.14 -12.60 -1.25
N ILE A 88 2.18 -13.18 -1.94
CA ILE A 88 1.00 -13.80 -1.34
C ILE A 88 0.72 -15.13 -2.04
N LYS A 89 0.21 -16.07 -1.27
CA LYS A 89 -0.24 -17.37 -1.74
C LYS A 89 -1.47 -17.76 -0.93
N TYR A 90 -2.51 -18.20 -1.61
CA TYR A 90 -3.68 -18.78 -0.94
C TYR A 90 -3.52 -20.30 -0.87
N GLY A 91 -4.01 -20.89 0.20
CA GLY A 91 -4.08 -22.34 0.39
C GLY A 91 -5.45 -22.89 0.03
N GLU A 92 -5.53 -24.21 -0.01
CA GLU A 92 -6.78 -24.93 -0.18
C GLU A 92 -7.73 -24.68 1.00
N ARG A 93 -9.02 -24.71 0.72
CA ARG A 93 -10.07 -24.56 1.73
C ARG A 93 -10.15 -25.81 2.61
N ALA A 94 -10.04 -25.64 3.94
CA ALA A 94 -9.97 -26.77 4.88
C ALA A 94 -11.27 -27.60 4.94
N SER A 95 -12.44 -27.02 4.64
CA SER A 95 -13.71 -27.76 4.57
C SER A 95 -14.74 -27.11 3.63
N LYS A 96 -15.58 -27.92 2.96
CA LYS A 96 -16.70 -27.48 2.10
C LYS A 96 -18.01 -27.23 2.86
N LEU A 97 -18.01 -27.32 4.20
CA LEU A 97 -19.24 -27.31 5.01
C LEU A 97 -19.36 -26.01 5.80
N GLU A 98 -20.50 -25.35 5.61
CA GLU A 98 -20.99 -24.14 6.30
C GLU A 98 -19.95 -23.03 6.47
N ASP A 99 -19.54 -22.42 5.36
CA ASP A 99 -18.84 -21.12 5.40
C ASP A 99 -19.73 -20.09 6.08
N LYS A 100 -19.31 -19.69 7.27
CA LYS A 100 -19.72 -18.43 7.93
C LYS A 100 -18.63 -17.38 7.75
N ASP A 101 -17.85 -17.49 6.67
CA ASP A 101 -16.86 -16.48 6.29
C ASP A 101 -17.65 -15.20 5.93
N GLU A 102 -17.86 -14.34 6.94
CA GLU A 102 -18.49 -13.03 6.82
C GLU A 102 -17.40 -11.96 6.86
N GLY A 103 -17.54 -10.88 6.09
CA GLY A 103 -16.54 -9.82 6.07
C GLY A 103 -16.45 -9.09 4.74
N TYR A 104 -15.34 -8.41 4.52
CA TYR A 104 -15.08 -7.62 3.32
C TYR A 104 -13.62 -7.68 2.89
N VAL A 105 -13.37 -7.68 1.58
CA VAL A 105 -12.06 -7.37 0.99
C VAL A 105 -12.13 -6.06 0.25
N ILE A 106 -11.13 -5.21 0.49
CA ILE A 106 -10.98 -3.92 -0.15
C ILE A 106 -9.65 -3.90 -0.91
N TYR A 107 -9.70 -3.58 -2.19
CA TYR A 107 -8.54 -3.29 -3.03
C TYR A 107 -8.49 -1.83 -3.40
N PHE A 108 -7.30 -1.23 -3.35
CA PHE A 108 -7.14 0.13 -3.86
C PHE A 108 -5.71 0.43 -4.33
N LYS A 109 -5.58 1.35 -5.29
CA LYS A 109 -4.30 1.94 -5.70
C LYS A 109 -4.04 3.22 -4.92
N SER A 110 -2.76 3.58 -4.75
CA SER A 110 -2.40 4.83 -4.05
C SER A 110 -3.06 6.07 -4.68
N THR A 111 -3.19 6.08 -6.01
CA THR A 111 -3.75 7.19 -6.80
C THR A 111 -5.22 7.48 -6.52
N LEU A 112 -5.95 6.54 -5.91
CA LEU A 112 -7.33 6.76 -5.47
C LEU A 112 -7.39 7.88 -4.41
N LEU A 113 -6.37 7.96 -3.56
CA LEU A 113 -6.27 8.95 -2.51
C LEU A 113 -5.50 10.16 -3.06
N ASP A 114 -6.17 11.27 -3.32
CA ASP A 114 -5.59 12.44 -4.02
C ASP A 114 -4.29 12.98 -3.39
N ARG A 115 -4.09 12.73 -2.09
CA ARG A 115 -2.87 13.10 -1.35
C ARG A 115 -1.65 12.24 -1.69
N PHE A 116 -1.84 11.05 -2.28
CA PHE A 116 -0.81 10.05 -2.48
C PHE A 116 -0.69 9.65 -3.95
N ASN A 117 0.48 9.85 -4.54
CA ASN A 117 0.76 9.48 -5.93
C ASN A 117 1.47 8.14 -6.05
N GLN A 118 1.99 7.60 -4.94
CA GLN A 118 2.84 6.42 -4.94
C GLN A 118 2.55 5.53 -3.72
N PRO A 119 2.69 4.20 -3.84
CA PRO A 119 2.46 3.28 -2.73
C PRO A 119 3.22 3.61 -1.45
N TYR A 120 4.49 3.99 -1.55
CA TYR A 120 5.30 4.30 -0.36
C TYR A 120 4.79 5.53 0.42
N GLU A 121 4.08 6.45 -0.23
CA GLU A 121 3.48 7.61 0.45
C GLU A 121 2.32 7.15 1.36
N VAL A 122 1.50 6.22 0.87
CA VAL A 122 0.46 5.54 1.66
C VAL A 122 1.10 4.76 2.80
N GLN A 123 2.16 3.99 2.55
CA GLN A 123 2.86 3.20 3.57
C GLN A 123 3.49 4.05 4.68
N ASN A 124 3.89 5.28 4.37
CA ASN A 124 4.40 6.22 5.37
C ASN A 124 3.29 6.83 6.24
N GLU A 125 2.15 7.18 5.65
CA GLU A 125 1.00 7.63 6.43
C GLU A 125 0.36 6.48 7.22
N PHE A 126 0.37 5.26 6.68
CA PHE A 126 -0.28 4.08 7.24
C PHE A 126 0.75 2.94 7.41
N PRO A 127 1.51 2.95 8.52
CA PRO A 127 2.64 2.04 8.71
C PRO A 127 2.29 0.55 8.69
N PHE A 128 1.03 0.18 8.92
CA PHE A 128 0.56 -1.21 8.82
C PHE A 128 0.63 -1.79 7.40
N PHE A 129 0.84 -0.95 6.37
CA PHE A 129 1.20 -1.38 5.01
C PHE A 129 2.71 -1.47 4.76
N LYS A 130 3.56 -1.30 5.77
CA LYS A 130 4.98 -1.55 5.57
C LYS A 130 5.21 -3.06 5.58
N MET A 131 5.99 -3.58 4.64
CA MET A 131 6.20 -5.04 4.52
C MET A 131 6.87 -5.73 5.72
N HIS A 132 7.22 -4.99 6.76
CA HIS A 132 7.79 -5.50 8.00
C HIS A 132 6.84 -5.38 9.20
N THR A 133 5.62 -4.86 9.01
CA THR A 133 4.56 -4.95 10.02
C THR A 133 3.84 -6.27 9.91
N LEU A 134 3.00 -6.54 10.89
CA LEU A 134 2.07 -7.65 10.81
C LEU A 134 1.20 -7.53 9.56
N PRO A 135 1.17 -8.57 8.72
CA PRO A 135 0.18 -8.67 7.66
C PRO A 135 -1.19 -9.09 8.23
N LEU A 136 -1.29 -9.34 9.54
CA LEU A 136 -2.48 -9.88 10.18
C LEU A 136 -2.64 -9.39 11.62
N TYR A 137 -3.82 -8.87 11.95
CA TYR A 137 -4.17 -8.40 13.29
C TYR A 137 -5.45 -9.06 13.78
N TYR A 138 -5.52 -9.40 15.06
CA TYR A 138 -6.77 -9.82 15.70
C TYR A 138 -7.48 -8.61 16.27
N LEU A 139 -8.76 -8.47 15.94
CA LEU A 139 -9.60 -7.35 16.35
C LEU A 139 -10.42 -7.74 17.59
N THR A 140 -10.68 -6.75 18.44
CA THR A 140 -11.75 -6.90 19.43
C THR A 140 -13.09 -6.98 18.71
N GLU A 141 -14.12 -7.55 19.35
CA GLU A 141 -15.48 -7.58 18.77
C GLU A 141 -15.99 -6.18 18.42
N LEU A 142 -15.63 -5.18 19.24
CA LEU A 142 -16.00 -3.78 19.03
C LEU A 142 -15.31 -3.21 17.77
N ASP A 143 -13.99 -3.40 17.66
CA ASP A 143 -13.21 -2.94 16.50
C ASP A 143 -13.66 -3.65 15.21
N PHE A 144 -13.90 -4.96 15.29
CA PHE A 144 -14.40 -5.75 14.17
C PHE A 144 -15.75 -5.22 13.67
N LYS A 145 -16.70 -5.00 14.60
CA LYS A 145 -18.02 -4.45 14.27
C LYS A 145 -17.91 -3.05 13.65
N GLU A 146 -17.08 -2.18 14.22
CA GLU A 146 -16.89 -0.82 13.70
C GLU A 146 -16.32 -0.84 12.27
N LEU A 147 -15.27 -1.62 12.01
CA LEU A 147 -14.68 -1.73 10.68
C LEU A 147 -15.63 -2.37 9.67
N THR A 148 -16.40 -3.38 10.08
CA THR A 148 -17.39 -4.05 9.22
C THR A 148 -18.51 -3.10 8.81
N VAL A 149 -19.01 -2.25 9.72
CA VAL A 149 -20.03 -1.23 9.37
C VAL A 149 -19.49 -0.23 8.34
N LEU A 150 -18.23 0.19 8.48
CA LEU A 150 -17.58 1.07 7.50
C LEU A 150 -17.41 0.38 6.14
N ALA A 151 -17.00 -0.89 6.14
CA ALA A 151 -16.82 -1.67 4.93
C ALA A 151 -18.16 -1.95 4.21
N GLU A 152 -19.21 -2.27 4.95
CA GLU A 152 -20.59 -2.36 4.41
C GLU A 152 -21.01 -1.03 3.78
N THR A 153 -20.77 0.09 4.46
CA THR A 153 -21.12 1.42 3.92
C THR A 153 -20.35 1.71 2.63
N LEU A 154 -19.06 1.37 2.58
CA LEU A 154 -18.24 1.44 1.37
C LEU A 154 -18.80 0.58 0.23
N TYR A 155 -19.19 -0.66 0.54
CA TYR A 155 -19.73 -1.61 -0.42
C TYR A 155 -21.05 -1.11 -1.02
N GLN A 156 -21.98 -0.65 -0.17
CA GLN A 156 -23.27 -0.12 -0.62
C GLN A 156 -23.10 1.13 -1.49
N GLU A 157 -22.16 2.02 -1.15
CA GLU A 157 -21.85 3.20 -1.97
C GLU A 157 -21.26 2.81 -3.33
N ALA A 158 -20.31 1.88 -3.35
CA ALA A 158 -19.69 1.37 -4.58
C ALA A 158 -20.68 0.63 -5.49
N LYS A 159 -21.63 -0.09 -4.89
CA LYS A 159 -22.72 -0.78 -5.60
C LYS A 159 -23.76 0.21 -6.13
N ALA A 160 -24.08 1.25 -5.38
CA ALA A 160 -25.04 2.26 -5.80
C ALA A 160 -24.54 3.13 -6.97
N ASN A 161 -23.22 3.39 -7.02
CA ASN A 161 -22.53 4.13 -8.07
C ASN A 161 -23.27 5.39 -8.57
N LYS A 162 -23.64 6.25 -7.62
CA LYS A 162 -24.35 7.51 -7.86
C LYS A 162 -23.35 8.64 -8.13
N VAL A 163 -23.90 9.80 -8.49
CA VAL A 163 -23.13 11.04 -8.56
C VAL A 163 -22.45 11.27 -7.20
N HIS A 164 -21.15 11.57 -7.24
CA HIS A 164 -20.25 11.72 -6.07
C HIS A 164 -19.88 10.44 -5.30
N SER A 165 -20.27 9.23 -5.75
CA SER A 165 -19.88 8.00 -5.05
C SER A 165 -18.37 7.82 -4.92
N LEU A 166 -17.58 8.20 -5.94
CA LEU A 166 -16.13 8.15 -5.85
C LEU A 166 -15.57 9.04 -4.72
N ASP A 167 -16.09 10.26 -4.56
CA ASP A 167 -15.64 11.18 -3.50
C ASP A 167 -16.02 10.64 -2.11
N ILE A 168 -17.22 10.06 -1.99
CA ILE A 168 -17.69 9.42 -0.76
C ILE A 168 -16.82 8.20 -0.43
N ILE A 169 -16.49 7.36 -1.41
CA ILE A 169 -15.61 6.19 -1.25
C ILE A 169 -14.22 6.62 -0.79
N LYS A 170 -13.62 7.65 -1.40
CA LYS A 170 -12.34 8.20 -0.96
C LYS A 170 -12.38 8.62 0.51
N ALA A 171 -13.44 9.31 0.92
CA ALA A 171 -13.61 9.76 2.30
C ALA A 171 -13.80 8.58 3.28
N LEU A 172 -14.68 7.64 2.95
CA LEU A 172 -14.94 6.44 3.77
C LEU A 172 -13.69 5.55 3.89
N LEU A 173 -12.96 5.33 2.79
CA LEU A 173 -11.71 4.58 2.81
C LEU A 173 -10.68 5.27 3.70
N LEU A 174 -10.56 6.59 3.62
CA LEU A 174 -9.64 7.33 4.48
C LEU A 174 -10.01 7.20 5.96
N ILE A 175 -11.30 7.27 6.30
CA ILE A 175 -11.79 7.03 7.66
C ILE A 175 -11.42 5.61 8.12
N LEU A 176 -11.67 4.60 7.29
CA LEU A 176 -11.32 3.21 7.57
C LEU A 176 -9.81 3.05 7.81
N LEU A 177 -8.97 3.64 6.96
CA LEU A 177 -7.51 3.59 7.10
C LEU A 177 -7.02 4.23 8.41
N TYR A 178 -7.61 5.35 8.84
CA TYR A 178 -7.26 5.96 10.12
C TYR A 178 -7.80 5.17 11.33
N LYS A 179 -8.95 4.49 11.20
CA LYS A 179 -9.45 3.58 12.22
C LYS A 179 -8.51 2.38 12.39
N VAL A 180 -8.13 1.75 11.28
CA VAL A 180 -7.10 0.69 11.27
C VAL A 180 -5.78 1.20 11.85
N LYS A 181 -5.35 2.42 11.48
CA LYS A 181 -4.14 3.03 12.07
C LYS A 181 -4.22 3.08 13.59
N ARG A 182 -5.36 3.50 14.16
CA ARG A 182 -5.55 3.56 15.63
C ARG A 182 -5.52 2.19 16.28
N ILE A 183 -6.19 1.20 15.68
CA ILE A 183 -6.23 -0.18 16.19
C ILE A 183 -4.83 -0.80 16.16
N THR A 184 -4.12 -0.64 15.04
CA THR A 184 -2.79 -1.23 14.83
C THR A 184 -1.67 -0.49 15.56
N SER A 185 -1.87 0.77 15.96
CA SER A 185 -0.89 1.55 16.74
C SER A 185 -0.60 0.96 18.11
N ASN A 186 -1.51 0.14 18.66
CA ASN A 186 -1.40 -0.46 20.00
C ASN A 186 -1.10 -1.97 19.99
N ASN A 187 -1.03 -2.61 18.81
CA ASN A 187 -0.93 -4.07 18.71
C ASN A 187 0.53 -4.54 18.52
N GLU A 188 1.08 -5.21 19.53
CA GLU A 188 2.43 -5.80 19.58
C GLU A 188 2.53 -7.21 18.93
N GLY A 189 1.62 -7.57 18.03
CA GLY A 189 1.55 -8.93 17.50
C GLY A 189 2.78 -9.37 16.66
N ILE A 190 2.93 -10.68 16.56
CA ILE A 190 4.06 -11.51 16.09
C ILE A 190 4.73 -11.05 14.79
N VAL A 191 5.76 -10.21 14.91
CA VAL A 191 6.62 -9.85 13.77
C VAL A 191 7.59 -10.99 13.47
N THR A 192 7.36 -11.78 12.41
CA THR A 192 8.49 -12.45 11.75
C THR A 192 9.08 -11.50 10.73
N VAL A 193 10.23 -10.93 11.09
CA VAL A 193 10.88 -9.91 10.28
C VAL A 193 11.63 -10.58 9.12
N ASN A 194 11.14 -10.44 7.89
CA ASN A 194 11.92 -10.79 6.70
C ASN A 194 13.16 -9.88 6.61
N ARG A 195 14.37 -10.47 6.51
CA ARG A 195 15.65 -9.72 6.48
C ARG A 195 15.71 -8.67 5.37
N TYR A 196 15.16 -8.96 4.19
CA TYR A 196 15.10 -8.00 3.08
C TYR A 196 14.22 -6.80 3.44
N ALA A 197 13.06 -7.06 4.06
CA ALA A 197 12.16 -6.03 4.53
C ALA A 197 12.75 -5.21 5.71
N THR A 198 13.54 -5.84 6.60
CA THR A 198 14.28 -5.12 7.65
C THR A 198 15.26 -4.13 7.04
N ILE A 199 16.01 -4.56 6.02
CA ILE A 199 17.01 -3.72 5.36
C ILE A 199 16.33 -2.58 4.63
N MET A 200 15.23 -2.84 3.93
CA MET A 200 14.42 -1.79 3.30
C MET A 200 13.89 -0.78 4.33
N SER A 201 13.38 -1.25 5.48
CA SER A 201 12.91 -0.37 6.56
C SER A 201 14.04 0.51 7.11
N LYS A 202 15.21 -0.08 7.40
CA LYS A 202 16.39 0.69 7.84
C LYS A 202 16.85 1.69 6.79
N PHE A 203 16.81 1.31 5.52
CA PHE A 203 17.13 2.20 4.39
C PHE A 203 16.15 3.36 4.28
N GLU A 204 14.85 3.09 4.36
CA GLU A 204 13.79 4.09 4.35
C GLU A 204 13.94 5.07 5.51
N ASN A 205 14.16 4.56 6.73
CA ASN A 205 14.41 5.39 7.90
C ASN A 205 15.67 6.25 7.73
N ALA A 206 16.73 5.71 7.13
CA ALA A 206 17.94 6.47 6.83
C ALA A 206 17.69 7.59 5.81
N ILE A 207 16.88 7.34 4.77
CA ILE A 207 16.48 8.36 3.80
C ILE A 207 15.67 9.47 4.48
N GLN A 208 14.64 9.11 5.25
CA GLN A 208 13.76 10.08 5.91
C GLN A 208 14.51 10.92 6.95
N SER A 209 15.44 10.31 7.68
CA SER A 209 16.30 11.00 8.64
C SER A 209 17.30 11.95 7.97
N SER A 210 17.58 11.75 6.68
CA SER A 210 18.56 12.57 5.95
C SER A 210 18.07 13.99 5.66
N GLN A 211 16.78 14.30 5.92
CA GLN A 211 16.07 15.59 5.77
C GLN A 211 16.43 16.37 4.50
N ASN A 212 17.64 16.95 4.41
CA ASN A 212 18.10 17.82 3.33
C ASN A 212 19.32 17.28 2.55
N ASN A 213 19.89 16.15 2.96
CA ASN A 213 21.11 15.60 2.35
C ASN A 213 20.91 14.15 1.88
N PHE A 214 20.20 14.00 0.75
CA PHE A 214 20.03 12.70 0.13
C PHE A 214 21.37 12.11 -0.31
N ARG A 215 21.74 10.98 0.29
CA ARG A 215 22.99 10.28 0.01
C ARG A 215 22.89 9.38 -1.22
N SER A 216 24.02 8.97 -1.76
CA SER A 216 24.11 7.94 -2.78
C SER A 216 23.72 6.57 -2.23
N VAL A 217 23.39 5.62 -3.11
CA VAL A 217 23.14 4.22 -2.73
C VAL A 217 24.34 3.64 -1.99
N ASN A 218 25.56 4.01 -2.39
CA ASN A 218 26.79 3.55 -1.75
C ASN A 218 26.87 4.00 -0.30
N GLU A 219 26.62 5.28 -0.04
CA GLU A 219 26.66 5.84 1.31
C GLU A 219 25.59 5.26 2.22
N TYR A 220 24.37 5.06 1.71
CA TYR A 220 23.32 4.38 2.49
C TYR A 220 23.68 2.92 2.76
N ALA A 221 24.24 2.21 1.79
CA ALA A 221 24.68 0.83 1.98
C ALA A 221 25.80 0.75 3.04
N SER A 222 26.77 1.68 2.99
CA SER A 222 27.81 1.82 4.01
C SER A 222 27.22 2.11 5.40
N GLN A 223 26.25 3.01 5.51
CA GLN A 223 25.55 3.29 6.77
C GLN A 223 24.83 2.07 7.35
N LEU A 224 24.34 1.18 6.49
CA LEU A 224 23.67 -0.06 6.87
C LEU A 224 24.62 -1.26 7.02
N ASN A 225 25.94 -1.04 6.85
CA ASN A 225 26.97 -2.09 6.87
C ASN A 225 26.71 -3.23 5.87
N ILE A 226 26.27 -2.90 4.65
CA ILE A 226 26.02 -3.85 3.57
C ILE A 226 26.58 -3.35 2.23
N SER A 227 26.65 -4.23 1.23
CA SER A 227 27.07 -3.83 -0.11
C SER A 227 25.95 -3.06 -0.84
N PRO A 228 26.29 -2.11 -1.75
CA PRO A 228 25.30 -1.37 -2.53
C PRO A 228 24.43 -2.28 -3.43
N ILE A 229 25.03 -3.37 -3.91
CA ILE A 229 24.35 -4.41 -4.69
C ILE A 229 23.29 -5.09 -3.81
N TYR A 230 23.69 -5.55 -2.62
CA TYR A 230 22.76 -6.23 -1.71
C TYR A 230 21.65 -5.29 -1.24
N LEU A 231 21.95 -4.02 -0.92
CA LEU A 231 20.92 -3.02 -0.62
C LEU A 231 19.92 -2.92 -1.78
N THR A 232 20.40 -2.78 -3.01
CA THR A 232 19.54 -2.68 -4.19
C THR A 232 18.69 -3.92 -4.40
N GLU A 233 19.21 -5.12 -4.15
CA GLU A 233 18.45 -6.37 -4.19
C GLU A 233 17.35 -6.41 -3.13
N CYS A 234 17.67 -6.07 -1.87
CA CYS A 234 16.70 -5.99 -0.78
C CYS A 234 15.55 -5.05 -1.17
N VAL A 235 15.90 -3.84 -1.61
CA VAL A 235 14.93 -2.81 -2.02
C VAL A 235 14.08 -3.27 -3.20
N LYS A 236 14.68 -3.91 -4.22
CA LYS A 236 13.93 -4.44 -5.37
C LYS A 236 12.99 -5.56 -4.98
N LYS A 237 13.42 -6.49 -4.13
CA LYS A 237 12.59 -7.60 -3.65
C LYS A 237 11.36 -7.11 -2.89
N THR A 238 11.55 -6.05 -2.08
CA THR A 238 10.49 -5.43 -1.29
C THR A 238 9.62 -4.51 -2.15
N THR A 239 10.17 -3.62 -2.97
CA THR A 239 9.41 -2.51 -3.58
C THR A 239 9.18 -2.63 -5.09
N GLY A 240 9.82 -3.60 -5.75
CA GLY A 240 9.90 -3.67 -7.22
C GLY A 240 10.81 -2.62 -7.86
N LYS A 241 11.35 -1.66 -7.09
CA LYS A 241 12.17 -0.54 -7.58
C LYS A 241 13.63 -0.68 -7.12
N SER A 242 14.56 -0.06 -7.84
CA SER A 242 15.96 0.02 -7.39
C SER A 242 16.11 0.95 -6.18
N ALA A 243 17.15 0.75 -5.36
CA ALA A 243 17.49 1.67 -4.27
C ALA A 243 17.65 3.11 -4.75
N GLN A 244 18.29 3.31 -5.91
CA GLN A 244 18.41 4.63 -6.53
C GLN A 244 17.05 5.24 -6.87
N LYS A 245 16.12 4.45 -7.41
CA LYS A 245 14.76 4.93 -7.72
C LYS A 245 14.00 5.30 -6.46
N ILE A 246 14.14 4.53 -5.37
CA ILE A 246 13.55 4.88 -4.07
C ILE A 246 14.11 6.21 -3.55
N ILE A 247 15.44 6.43 -3.61
CA ILE A 247 16.04 7.71 -3.21
C ILE A 247 15.49 8.88 -4.06
N ILE A 248 15.40 8.69 -5.38
CA ILE A 248 14.84 9.69 -6.29
C ILE A 248 13.39 9.98 -5.94
N ASP A 249 12.58 8.96 -5.65
CA ASP A 249 11.17 9.10 -5.29
C ASP A 249 10.99 9.91 -4.00
N TYR A 250 11.76 9.57 -2.96
CA TYR A 250 11.80 10.35 -1.73
C TYR A 250 12.27 11.79 -1.95
N LYS A 251 13.27 12.00 -2.81
CA LYS A 251 13.77 13.34 -3.15
C LYS A 251 12.72 14.17 -3.92
N VAL A 252 11.97 13.53 -4.81
CA VAL A 252 10.83 14.16 -5.52
C VAL A 252 9.69 14.48 -4.56
N LEU A 253 9.33 13.57 -3.65
CA LEU A 253 8.31 13.80 -2.64
C LEU A 253 8.69 14.99 -1.74
N HIS A 254 9.95 15.03 -1.30
CA HIS A 254 10.41 16.15 -0.49
C HIS A 254 10.38 17.45 -1.29
N ALA A 255 10.83 17.43 -2.56
CA ALA A 255 10.73 18.58 -3.45
C ALA A 255 9.28 19.09 -3.60
N LYS A 256 8.31 18.21 -3.83
CA LYS A 256 6.88 18.58 -3.92
C LYS A 256 6.38 19.22 -2.61
N THR A 257 6.75 18.62 -1.47
CA THR A 257 6.41 19.15 -0.13
C THR A 257 6.97 20.56 0.07
N LEU A 258 8.22 20.80 -0.31
CA LEU A 258 8.85 22.12 -0.22
C LEU A 258 8.25 23.12 -1.22
N LEU A 259 7.89 22.67 -2.43
CA LEU A 259 7.24 23.51 -3.43
C LEU A 259 5.84 23.99 -3.00
N ASN A 260 5.12 23.18 -2.21
CA ASN A 260 3.82 23.53 -1.63
C ASN A 260 3.94 24.51 -0.44
N LYS A 261 5.11 24.63 0.19
CA LYS A 261 5.36 25.65 1.22
C LYS A 261 5.60 26.99 0.50
N GLN A 262 4.68 27.94 0.67
CA GLN A 262 4.65 29.21 -0.07
C GLN A 262 5.89 30.13 0.14
N ASN A 263 6.75 29.83 1.11
CA ASN A 263 7.81 30.75 1.55
C ASN A 263 9.21 30.43 0.99
N LEU A 264 9.38 29.42 0.15
CA LEU A 264 10.68 29.08 -0.42
C LEU A 264 10.75 29.45 -1.91
N THR A 265 11.90 29.89 -2.39
CA THR A 265 12.22 30.06 -3.81
C THR A 265 12.71 28.73 -4.40
N ASN A 266 12.70 28.60 -5.73
CA ASN A 266 13.29 27.42 -6.37
C ASN A 266 14.80 27.30 -6.10
N ALA A 267 15.48 28.42 -5.80
CA ALA A 267 16.89 28.43 -5.43
C ALA A 267 17.12 27.83 -4.04
N GLU A 268 16.34 28.29 -3.05
CA GLU A 268 16.39 27.73 -1.69
C GLU A 268 16.00 26.25 -1.67
N ILE A 269 15.02 25.83 -2.48
CA ILE A 269 14.67 24.41 -2.60
C ILE A 269 15.80 23.59 -3.23
N ALA A 270 16.47 24.13 -4.25
CA ALA A 270 17.61 23.47 -4.87
C ALA A 270 18.73 23.24 -3.83
N GLU A 271 19.04 24.27 -3.04
CA GLU A 271 20.01 24.21 -1.95
C GLU A 271 19.62 23.18 -0.87
N VAL A 272 18.37 23.24 -0.39
CA VAL A 272 17.82 22.30 0.61
C VAL A 272 17.85 20.85 0.12
N LEU A 273 17.78 20.61 -1.19
CA LEU A 273 17.85 19.26 -1.76
C LEU A 273 19.27 18.87 -2.20
N GLY A 274 20.29 19.69 -1.91
CA GLY A 274 21.69 19.43 -2.23
C GLY A 274 22.01 19.52 -3.72
N PHE A 275 21.34 20.38 -4.48
CA PHE A 275 21.73 20.69 -5.86
C PHE A 275 22.64 21.92 -5.88
N ASN A 276 23.78 21.80 -6.56
CA ASN A 276 24.73 22.92 -6.72
C ASN A 276 24.16 24.08 -7.56
N GLU A 277 23.21 23.78 -8.45
CA GLU A 277 22.67 24.72 -9.42
C GLU A 277 21.16 24.55 -9.53
N VAL A 278 20.43 25.67 -9.58
CA VAL A 278 18.95 25.69 -9.73
C VAL A 278 18.51 25.04 -11.04
N ALA A 279 19.34 25.14 -12.08
CA ALA A 279 19.09 24.47 -13.36
C ALA A 279 19.05 22.95 -13.21
N ASN A 280 19.97 22.36 -12.43
CA ASN A 280 20.01 20.92 -12.17
C ASN A 280 18.77 20.45 -11.42
N PHE A 281 18.31 21.22 -10.43
CA PHE A 281 17.05 20.95 -9.74
C PHE A 281 15.85 20.96 -10.69
N ASN A 282 15.72 21.98 -11.55
CA ASN A 282 14.61 22.07 -12.50
C ASN A 282 14.61 20.92 -13.51
N GLN A 283 15.79 20.54 -14.02
CA GLN A 283 15.92 19.40 -14.92
C GLN A 283 15.57 18.08 -14.22
N PHE A 284 16.07 17.89 -12.99
CA PHE A 284 15.71 16.74 -12.16
C PHE A 284 14.21 16.65 -11.93
N PHE A 285 13.57 17.75 -11.51
CA PHE A 285 12.15 17.77 -11.20
C PHE A 285 11.32 17.49 -12.46
N LYS A 286 11.61 18.18 -13.57
CA LYS A 286 10.93 17.95 -14.85
C LYS A 286 11.08 16.51 -15.35
N ARG A 287 12.27 15.91 -15.22
CA ARG A 287 12.50 14.52 -15.66
C ARG A 287 11.66 13.51 -14.89
N ASN A 288 11.47 13.73 -13.59
CA ASN A 288 10.79 12.76 -12.73
C ASN A 288 9.29 13.05 -12.51
N VAL A 289 8.86 14.29 -12.70
CA VAL A 289 7.46 14.73 -12.49
C VAL A 289 6.74 15.02 -13.81
N GLY A 290 7.46 15.22 -14.91
CA GLY A 290 6.92 15.53 -16.24
C GLY A 290 6.72 17.03 -16.50
N ILE A 291 6.61 17.84 -15.45
CA ILE A 291 6.46 19.30 -15.52
C ILE A 291 7.54 20.00 -14.69
N THR A 292 7.79 21.28 -14.98
CA THR A 292 8.76 22.09 -14.20
C THR A 292 8.25 22.38 -12.79
N ALA A 293 9.17 22.62 -11.85
CA ALA A 293 8.83 23.03 -10.48
C ALA A 293 7.96 24.29 -10.45
N THR A 294 8.23 25.25 -11.34
CA THR A 294 7.41 26.46 -11.50
C THR A 294 5.99 26.16 -11.99
N GLN A 295 5.83 25.23 -12.94
CA GLN A 295 4.50 24.81 -13.40
C GLN A 295 3.74 24.08 -12.30
N PHE A 296 4.41 23.20 -11.55
CA PHE A 296 3.82 22.49 -10.42
C PHE A 296 3.27 23.47 -9.37
N ARG A 297 4.06 24.48 -8.99
CA ARG A 297 3.61 25.54 -8.05
C ARG A 297 2.37 26.30 -8.53
N LYS A 298 2.27 26.57 -9.83
CA LYS A 298 1.10 27.26 -10.38
C LYS A 298 -0.15 26.40 -10.33
N GLN A 299 -0.03 25.07 -10.40
CA GLN A 299 -1.15 24.15 -10.29
C GLN A 299 -1.63 23.97 -8.84
N THR A 300 -0.71 24.04 -7.88
CA THR A 300 -1.03 23.82 -6.45
C THR A 300 -1.41 25.09 -5.69
N ASN A 301 -1.14 26.29 -6.23
CA ASN A 301 -1.54 27.58 -5.65
C ASN A 301 -2.90 28.09 -6.19
N ILE A 302 -3.77 27.21 -6.66
CA ILE A 302 -5.17 27.51 -7.01
C ILE A 302 -6.06 27.07 -5.84
#